data_AF-A0A1H2QK71-F1
#
_entry.id   AF-A0A1H2QK71-F1
#
_cell.length_a   1.000
_cell.length_b   1.000
_cell.length_c   1.000
_cell.angle_alpha   90.00
_cell.angle_beta   90.00
_cell.angle_gamma   90.00
#
_symmetry.space_group_name_H-M   'P 1'
#
loop_
_entity.id
_entity.type
_entity.pdbx_description
1 polymer ?
#
loop_
_entity_poly.entity_id
_entity_poly.type
_entity_poly.pdbx_seq_one_letter_code
_entity_poly.pdbx_strand_id
1 'polypeptide(L)'
;MNYEMKHAAFEEMSQAAHGRIPPEPEALTKLANQSREVAVILPFYMYYFHPHEWTEYTLAADDPLPSALNHGAHIALDAPTLRADDQIKRFFYMAASSTSIPGDYQTAMSVPDWTYYLFRKYYQLHEQARISNTVPK
;
A
#
# COMPACT_ATOMS: atom_id res chain seq x y z
N MET A 1 -12.51 9.72 6.13
CA MET A 1 -11.82 8.48 5.69
C MET A 1 -12.86 7.60 5.01
N ASN A 2 -12.62 7.21 3.76
CA ASN A 2 -13.52 6.40 2.95
C ASN A 2 -13.65 5.00 3.59
N TYR A 3 -14.81 4.72 4.20
CA TYR A 3 -15.04 3.51 5.00
C TYR A 3 -14.97 2.26 4.11
N GLU A 4 -15.40 2.38 2.87
CA GLU A 4 -15.48 1.32 1.89
C GLU A 4 -14.10 0.94 1.37
N MET A 5 -13.25 1.93 1.09
CA MET A 5 -11.84 1.67 0.76
C MET A 5 -11.09 1.03 1.93
N LYS A 6 -11.35 1.50 3.16
CA LYS A 6 -10.76 0.90 4.36
C LYS A 6 -11.19 -0.57 4.52
N HIS A 7 -12.47 -0.86 4.29
CA HIS A 7 -12.99 -2.22 4.35
C HIS A 7 -12.41 -3.10 3.23
N ALA A 8 -12.38 -2.63 1.98
CA ALA A 8 -11.79 -3.35 0.86
C ALA A 8 -10.30 -3.68 1.10
N ALA A 9 -9.53 -2.71 1.61
CA ALA A 9 -8.12 -2.93 1.94
C ALA A 9 -7.93 -3.97 3.05
N PHE A 10 -8.84 -4.00 4.04
CA PHE A 10 -8.82 -5.02 5.09
C PHE A 10 -9.14 -6.41 4.56
N GLU A 11 -10.21 -6.56 3.76
CA GLU A 11 -10.62 -7.84 3.19
C GLU A 11 -9.52 -8.43 2.29
N GLU A 12 -8.96 -7.61 1.39
CA GLU A 12 -7.87 -8.04 0.51
C GLU A 12 -6.62 -8.43 1.30
N MET A 13 -6.23 -7.65 2.32
CA MET A 13 -5.09 -8.00 3.18
C MET A 13 -5.34 -9.29 3.94
N SER A 14 -6.54 -9.45 4.50
CA SER A 14 -6.94 -10.68 5.21
C SER A 14 -6.84 -11.89 4.30
N GLN A 15 -7.33 -11.80 3.06
CA GLN A 15 -7.23 -12.88 2.07
C GLN A 15 -5.77 -13.18 1.71
N ALA A 16 -4.96 -12.16 1.40
CA ALA A 16 -3.56 -12.32 1.03
C ALA A 16 -2.69 -12.87 2.17
N ALA A 17 -3.05 -12.58 3.42
CA ALA A 17 -2.39 -13.09 4.63
C ALA A 17 -3.04 -14.38 5.19
N HIS A 18 -3.94 -15.02 4.45
CA HIS A 18 -4.68 -16.22 4.88
C HIS A 18 -5.34 -16.08 6.26
N GLY A 19 -5.93 -14.92 6.51
CA GLY A 19 -6.62 -14.54 7.75
C GLY A 19 -5.69 -14.21 8.93
N ARG A 20 -4.37 -14.23 8.73
CA ARG A 20 -3.38 -14.01 9.79
C ARG A 20 -2.54 -12.78 9.48
N ILE A 21 -3.11 -11.60 9.73
CA ILE A 21 -2.41 -10.33 9.57
C ILE A 21 -1.53 -10.10 10.81
N PRO A 22 -0.18 -10.03 10.67
CA PRO A 22 0.68 -9.65 11.78
C PRO A 22 0.33 -8.24 12.28
N PRO A 23 0.32 -8.01 13.61
CA PRO A 23 -0.02 -6.71 14.17
C PRO A 23 1.12 -5.70 14.04
N GLU A 24 2.38 -6.14 13.93
CA GLU A 24 3.53 -5.24 13.79
C GLU A 24 3.90 -4.96 12.32
N PRO A 25 4.24 -3.70 11.97
CA PRO A 25 4.70 -3.33 10.63
C PRO A 25 5.90 -4.15 10.16
N GLU A 26 6.85 -4.46 11.05
CA GLU A 26 8.04 -5.24 10.71
C GLU A 26 7.68 -6.67 10.30
N ALA A 27 6.85 -7.35 11.08
CA ALA A 27 6.43 -8.72 10.78
C ALA A 27 5.61 -8.78 9.50
N LEU A 28 4.73 -7.79 9.29
CA LEU A 28 3.94 -7.68 8.06
C LEU A 28 4.81 -7.34 6.84
N THR A 29 5.86 -6.54 6.99
CA THR A 29 6.84 -6.24 5.92
C THR A 29 7.68 -7.47 5.58
N LYS A 30 8.09 -8.28 6.57
CA LYS A 30 8.74 -9.58 6.33
C LYS A 30 7.86 -10.51 5.52
N LEU A 31 6.56 -10.55 5.82
CA LEU A 31 5.59 -11.31 5.04
C LEU A 31 5.46 -10.75 3.61
N ALA A 32 5.40 -9.43 3.45
CA ALA A 32 5.35 -8.78 2.14
C ALA A 32 6.58 -9.07 1.27
N ASN A 33 7.78 -9.13 1.86
CA ASN A 33 9.00 -9.53 1.16
C ASN A 33 8.90 -10.94 0.55
N GLN A 34 8.07 -11.82 1.13
CA GLN A 34 7.87 -13.19 0.67
C GLN A 34 6.63 -13.37 -0.22
N SER A 35 5.72 -12.40 -0.21
CA SER A 35 4.44 -12.47 -0.95
C SER A 35 4.15 -11.15 -1.64
N ARG A 36 4.23 -11.16 -2.98
CA ARG A 36 3.84 -10.02 -3.81
C ARG A 36 2.39 -9.59 -3.54
N GLU A 37 1.49 -10.53 -3.28
CA GLU A 37 0.08 -10.23 -2.99
C GLU A 37 -0.05 -9.38 -1.74
N VAL A 38 0.67 -9.73 -0.67
CA VAL A 38 0.73 -8.93 0.55
C VAL A 38 1.43 -7.59 0.28
N ALA A 39 2.56 -7.59 -0.44
CA ALA A 39 3.32 -6.38 -0.72
C ALA A 39 2.53 -5.30 -1.47
N VAL A 40 1.70 -5.67 -2.45
CA VAL A 40 0.92 -4.69 -3.24
C VAL A 40 -0.26 -4.13 -2.46
N ILE A 41 -0.71 -4.79 -1.38
CA ILE A 41 -1.79 -4.31 -0.51
C ILE A 41 -1.24 -3.53 0.68
N LEU A 42 -0.03 -3.90 1.14
CA LEU A 42 0.63 -3.38 2.32
C LEU A 42 0.54 -1.84 2.47
N PRO A 43 0.99 -1.01 1.50
CA PRO A 43 0.99 0.43 1.70
C PRO A 43 -0.41 0.98 1.95
N PHE A 44 -1.42 0.47 1.23
CA PHE A 44 -2.81 0.91 1.39
C PHE A 44 -3.41 0.45 2.72
N TYR A 45 -3.13 -0.80 3.13
CA TYR A 45 -3.53 -1.30 4.44
C TYR A 45 -2.94 -0.46 5.56
N MET A 46 -1.63 -0.19 5.51
CA MET A 46 -0.93 0.61 6.49
C MET A 46 -1.46 2.04 6.55
N TYR A 47 -1.73 2.68 5.40
CA TYR A 47 -2.36 4.00 5.37
C TYR A 47 -3.70 4.06 6.13
N TYR A 48 -4.55 3.03 6.00
CA TYR A 48 -5.89 3.04 6.60
C TYR A 48 -5.93 2.62 8.08
N PHE A 49 -4.97 1.80 8.53
CA PHE A 49 -5.01 1.19 9.86
C PHE A 49 -3.85 1.59 10.76
N HIS A 50 -2.67 1.83 10.21
CA HIS A 50 -1.42 2.04 10.95
C HIS A 50 -0.53 3.14 10.30
N PRO A 51 -1.07 4.33 9.97
CA PRO A 51 -0.32 5.32 9.18
C PRO A 51 0.89 5.89 9.94
N HIS A 52 0.80 5.98 11.26
CA HIS A 52 1.88 6.49 12.11
C HIS A 52 3.02 5.47 12.19
N GLU A 53 2.67 4.23 12.52
CA GLU A 53 3.61 3.12 12.65
C GLU A 53 4.30 2.82 11.32
N TRP A 54 3.60 2.96 10.20
CA TRP A 54 4.19 2.84 8.87
C TRP A 54 5.25 3.90 8.60
N THR A 55 4.95 5.15 8.96
CA THR A 55 5.88 6.27 8.76
C THR A 55 7.12 6.09 9.62
N GLU A 56 6.94 5.76 10.90
CA GLU A 56 8.05 5.50 11.83
C GLU A 56 8.91 4.33 11.37
N TYR A 57 8.28 3.20 10.99
CA TYR A 57 8.98 2.02 10.52
C TYR A 57 9.76 2.30 9.23
N THR A 58 9.14 2.97 8.26
CA THR A 58 9.78 3.35 6.99
C THR A 58 11.02 4.22 7.20
N LEU A 59 11.02 5.09 8.21
CA LEU A 59 12.16 5.98 8.52
C LEU A 59 13.29 5.29 9.27
N ALA A 60 12.96 4.30 10.11
CA ALA A 60 13.91 3.67 11.02
C ALA A 60 14.48 2.34 10.50
N ALA A 61 13.75 1.63 9.63
CA ALA A 61 14.14 0.32 9.16
C ALA A 61 15.14 0.41 7.99
N ASP A 62 16.13 -0.50 7.99
CA ASP A 62 17.05 -0.71 6.86
C ASP A 62 16.41 -1.53 5.71
N ASP A 63 15.13 -1.88 5.81
CA ASP A 63 14.41 -2.62 4.76
C ASP A 63 14.09 -1.68 3.58
N PRO A 64 14.55 -1.98 2.35
CA PRO A 64 14.28 -1.15 1.19
C PRO A 64 12.83 -1.25 0.68
N LEU A 65 12.09 -2.31 1.03
CA LEU A 65 10.74 -2.56 0.49
C LEU A 65 9.74 -1.45 0.85
N PRO A 66 9.59 -1.01 2.13
CA PRO A 66 8.72 0.12 2.48
C PRO A 66 8.97 1.37 1.64
N SER A 67 10.24 1.75 1.45
CA SER A 67 10.59 2.91 0.63
C SER A 67 10.16 2.70 -0.83
N ALA A 68 10.48 1.55 -1.44
CA ALA A 68 10.06 1.23 -2.81
C ALA A 68 8.54 1.28 -2.98
N LEU A 69 7.78 0.74 -2.01
CA LEU A 69 6.32 0.74 -2.04
C LEU A 69 5.74 2.15 -1.86
N ASN A 70 6.33 2.99 -1.01
CA ASN A 70 5.89 4.38 -0.85
C ASN A 70 6.14 5.21 -2.11
N HIS A 71 7.32 5.09 -2.72
CA HIS A 71 7.63 5.72 -4.01
C HIS A 71 6.70 5.22 -5.11
N GLY A 72 6.52 3.90 -5.21
CA GLY A 72 5.62 3.31 -6.20
C GLY A 72 4.15 3.72 -6.01
N ALA A 73 3.67 3.80 -4.77
CA ALA A 73 2.31 4.24 -4.45
C ALA A 73 2.13 5.73 -4.75
N HIS A 74 3.11 6.56 -4.43
CA HIS A 74 3.08 7.99 -4.77
C HIS A 74 2.91 8.20 -6.27
N ILE A 75 3.74 7.55 -7.10
CA ILE A 75 3.68 7.65 -8.55
C ILE A 75 2.36 7.07 -9.08
N ALA A 76 1.94 5.90 -8.58
CA ALA A 76 0.72 5.24 -9.02
C ALA A 76 -0.53 6.11 -8.78
N LEU A 77 -0.65 6.71 -7.60
CA LEU A 77 -1.81 7.50 -7.19
C LEU A 77 -1.87 8.88 -7.85
N ASP A 78 -0.75 9.37 -8.39
CA ASP A 78 -0.71 10.59 -9.19
C ASP A 78 -1.34 10.41 -10.58
N ALA A 79 -1.53 9.16 -11.03
CA ALA A 79 -2.19 8.87 -12.29
C ALA A 79 -3.63 9.44 -12.32
N PRO A 80 -3.95 10.36 -13.26
CA PRO A 80 -5.26 11.04 -13.29
C PRO A 80 -6.45 10.10 -13.42
N THR A 81 -6.26 8.93 -14.04
CA THR A 81 -7.28 7.91 -14.25
C THR A 81 -7.78 7.27 -12.96
N LEU A 82 -6.95 7.22 -11.89
CA LEU A 82 -7.37 6.62 -10.61
C LEU A 82 -8.27 7.53 -9.78
N ARG A 83 -8.26 8.85 -10.05
CA ARG A 83 -9.01 9.86 -9.27
C ARG A 83 -8.86 9.66 -7.75
N ALA A 84 -7.67 9.26 -7.29
CA ALA A 84 -7.43 8.99 -5.88
C ALA A 84 -7.62 10.26 -5.02
N ASP A 85 -8.11 10.06 -3.79
CA ASP A 85 -8.37 11.14 -2.84
C ASP A 85 -7.08 11.93 -2.52
N ASP A 86 -7.19 13.24 -2.35
CA ASP A 86 -6.03 14.09 -2.08
C ASP A 86 -5.31 13.72 -0.76
N GLN A 87 -6.05 13.17 0.21
CA GLN A 87 -5.47 12.74 1.48
C GLN A 87 -4.46 11.59 1.30
N ILE A 88 -4.81 10.56 0.51
CA ILE A 88 -3.93 9.40 0.31
C ILE A 88 -2.75 9.77 -0.60
N LYS A 89 -2.99 10.61 -1.62
CA LYS A 89 -1.91 11.17 -2.45
C LYS A 89 -0.89 11.93 -1.61
N ARG A 90 -1.37 12.83 -0.74
CA ARG A 90 -0.52 13.62 0.15
C ARG A 90 0.26 12.74 1.12
N PHE A 91 -0.37 11.69 1.66
CA PHE A 91 0.31 10.75 2.55
C PHE A 91 1.52 10.10 1.87
N PHE A 92 1.33 9.50 0.69
CA PHE A 92 2.43 8.82 -0.01
C PHE A 92 3.44 9.78 -0.60
N TYR A 93 3.05 10.99 -1.00
CA TYR A 93 4.01 12.04 -1.34
C TYR A 93 4.95 12.35 -0.16
N MET A 94 4.40 12.55 1.04
CA MET A 94 5.20 12.82 2.24
C MET A 94 6.10 11.63 2.60
N ALA A 95 5.54 10.41 2.60
CA ALA A 95 6.30 9.19 2.89
C ALA A 95 7.46 8.98 1.91
N ALA A 96 7.20 9.11 0.61
CA ALA A 96 8.21 9.01 -0.44
C ALA A 96 9.27 10.12 -0.35
N SER A 97 8.87 11.36 -0.05
CA SER A 97 9.81 12.48 0.08
C SER A 97 10.76 12.37 1.28
N SER A 98 10.41 11.52 2.26
CA SER A 98 11.19 11.35 3.49
C SER A 98 12.21 10.21 3.40
N THR A 99 12.23 9.44 2.32
CA THR A 99 13.16 8.34 2.09
C THR A 99 13.82 8.40 0.72
N SER A 100 15.03 7.86 0.61
CA SER A 100 15.68 7.68 -0.70
C SER A 100 14.98 6.58 -1.50
N ILE A 101 14.86 6.79 -2.81
CA ILE A 101 14.46 5.73 -3.75
C ILE A 101 15.48 4.59 -3.63
N PRO A 102 15.05 3.34 -3.35
CA PRO A 102 15.95 2.20 -3.29
C PRO A 102 16.66 1.99 -4.62
N GLY A 103 17.92 1.57 -4.55
CA GLY A 103 18.69 1.24 -5.75
C GLY A 103 18.14 -0.01 -6.45
N ASP A 104 18.54 -0.20 -7.71
CA ASP A 104 18.21 -1.40 -8.47
C ASP A 104 18.67 -2.66 -7.70
N TYR A 105 17.86 -3.73 -7.77
CA TYR A 105 18.07 -5.03 -7.12
C TYR A 105 17.97 -5.07 -5.59
N GLN A 106 17.65 -3.95 -4.92
CA GLN A 106 17.46 -3.95 -3.46
C GLN A 106 16.12 -4.56 -3.01
N THR A 107 15.13 -4.65 -3.90
CA THR A 107 13.87 -5.34 -3.64
C THR A 107 13.57 -6.36 -4.74
N ALA A 108 12.55 -7.20 -4.55
CA ALA A 108 12.16 -8.22 -5.52
C ALA A 108 11.79 -7.69 -6.92
N MET A 109 11.42 -6.40 -7.04
CA MET A 109 11.08 -5.75 -8.30
C MET A 109 11.58 -4.30 -8.33
N SER A 110 11.65 -3.70 -9.52
CA SER A 110 11.97 -2.28 -9.64
C SER A 110 10.83 -1.39 -9.13
N VAL A 111 11.11 -0.12 -8.79
CA VAL A 111 10.05 0.85 -8.44
C VAL A 111 9.01 1.02 -9.56
N PRO A 112 9.38 1.09 -10.86
CA PRO A 112 8.41 1.09 -11.96
C PRO A 112 7.47 -0.12 -11.96
N ASP A 113 8.00 -1.32 -11.70
CA ASP A 113 7.18 -2.54 -11.64
C ASP A 113 6.24 -2.51 -10.43
N TRP A 114 6.75 -2.12 -9.26
CA TRP A 114 5.90 -1.92 -8.07
C TRP A 114 4.80 -0.90 -8.35
N THR A 115 5.11 0.23 -8.99
CA THR A 115 4.15 1.25 -9.40
C THR A 115 3.03 0.66 -10.23
N TYR A 116 3.35 -0.16 -11.24
CA TYR A 116 2.36 -0.83 -12.07
C TYR A 116 1.41 -1.71 -11.26
N TYR A 117 1.96 -2.55 -10.37
CA TYR A 117 1.12 -3.43 -9.55
C TYR A 117 0.30 -2.69 -8.50
N LEU A 118 0.85 -1.62 -7.91
CA LEU A 118 0.17 -0.76 -6.95
C LEU A 118 -0.98 0.01 -7.61
N PHE A 119 -0.78 0.53 -8.82
CA PHE A 119 -1.85 1.13 -9.62
C PHE A 119 -3.01 0.15 -9.81
N ARG A 120 -2.71 -1.08 -10.27
CA ARG A 120 -3.75 -2.10 -10.50
C ARG A 120 -4.45 -2.48 -9.21
N LYS A 121 -3.71 -2.64 -8.11
CA LYS A 121 -4.30 -3.00 -6.82
C LYS A 121 -5.19 -1.88 -6.28
N TYR A 122 -4.77 -0.63 -6.36
CA TYR A 122 -5.61 0.50 -5.94
C TYR A 122 -6.89 0.59 -6.77
N TYR A 123 -6.80 0.41 -8.09
CA TYR A 123 -7.97 0.37 -8.96
C TYR A 123 -8.95 -0.75 -8.55
N GLN A 124 -8.44 -1.95 -8.26
CA GLN A 124 -9.26 -3.08 -7.78
C GLN A 124 -9.96 -2.75 -6.46
N LEU A 125 -9.25 -2.19 -5.49
CA LEU A 125 -9.82 -1.77 -4.20
C LEU A 125 -10.93 -0.74 -4.39
N HIS A 126 -10.72 0.21 -5.30
CA HIS A 126 -11.71 1.24 -5.62
C HIS A 126 -12.97 0.64 -6.26
N GLU A 127 -12.82 -0.30 -7.19
CA GLU A 127 -13.96 -0.99 -7.80
C GLU A 127 -14.74 -1.84 -6.79
N GLN A 128 -14.05 -2.54 -5.88
CA GLN A 128 -14.69 -3.29 -4.80
C GLN A 128 -15.47 -2.37 -3.86
N ALA A 129 -14.86 -1.27 -3.41
CA ALA A 129 -15.50 -0.28 -2.56
C ALA A 129 -16.76 0.33 -3.23
N ARG A 130 -16.72 0.54 -4.55
CA ARG A 130 -17.86 1.01 -5.33
C ARG A 130 -19.00 -0.02 -5.37
N ILE A 131 -18.69 -1.30 -5.58
CA ILE A 131 -19.70 -2.37 -5.62
C ILE A 131 -20.37 -2.52 -4.25
N SER A 132 -19.60 -2.52 -3.16
CA SER A 132 -20.14 -2.61 -1.79
C SER A 132 -21.11 -1.48 -1.45
N ASN A 133 -20.97 -0.30 -2.07
CA ASN A 133 -21.90 0.82 -1.94
C ASN A 133 -23.22 0.64 -2.72
N THR A 134 -23.25 -0.24 -3.71
CA THR A 134 -24.42 -0.43 -4.59
C THR A 134 -25.36 -1.54 -4.17
N VAL A 135 -24.97 -2.37 -3.19
CA VAL A 135 -25.83 -3.42 -2.62
C VAL A 135 -26.46 -2.90 -1.33
N PRO A 136 -27.80 -2.69 -1.27
CA PRO A 136 -28.45 -2.30 -0.03
C PRO A 136 -28.28 -3.41 1.01
N LYS A 137 -27.89 -3.04 2.23
CA LYS A 137 -27.89 -3.95 3.40
C LYS A 137 -29.30 -4.29 3.84
#